data_AF-A0A7X6L0Z7-F1
#
_entry.id   AF-A0A7X6L0Z7-F1
#
_cell.length_a   1.000
_cell.length_b   1.000
_cell.length_c   1.000
_cell.angle_alpha   90.00
_cell.angle_beta   90.00
_cell.angle_gamma   90.00
#
_symmetry.space_group_name_H-M   'P 1'
#
loop_
_entity.id
_entity.type
_entity.pdbx_description
1 polymer ?
#
loop_
_entity_poly.entity_id
_entity_poly.type
_entity_poly.pdbx_seq_one_letter_code
_entity_poly.pdbx_strand_id
1 'polypeptide(L)'
;MSTKSPHTADSGPGELPLGTTPAFANMHKWLKRGIFVCLFALVIEGAFTIPALAIWYGWPTLSLTEICSELMKVRYSDDTIECEHPYPLGGPPFGGEPEAAHQQTARDQWGVQPEPSYERIGFRELIRIHEERLAQQQAQNAGHP
;
A
#
# COMPACT_ATOMS: atom_id res chain seq x y z
N MET A 1 -7.45 61.99 23.33
CA MET A 1 -7.19 61.17 24.53
C MET A 1 -6.72 59.81 24.06
N SER A 2 -5.44 59.51 24.19
CA SER A 2 -4.83 58.27 23.72
C SER A 2 -4.57 57.38 24.93
N THR A 3 -5.42 56.36 25.13
CA THR A 3 -5.24 55.36 26.20
C THR A 3 -4.05 54.47 25.86
N LYS A 4 -2.95 54.68 26.57
CA LYS A 4 -1.73 53.88 26.49
C LYS A 4 -2.03 52.51 27.14
N SER A 5 -2.06 51.45 26.33
CA SER A 5 -2.12 50.07 26.82
C SER A 5 -0.88 49.79 27.69
N PRO A 6 -1.00 49.19 28.88
CA PRO A 6 0.16 48.94 29.72
C PRO A 6 1.00 47.87 29.06
N HIS A 7 2.19 48.30 28.67
CA HIS A 7 3.28 47.48 28.17
C HIS A 7 3.62 46.42 29.22
N THR A 8 3.75 45.18 28.76
CA THR A 8 4.18 43.99 29.50
C THR A 8 5.34 44.33 30.44
N ALA A 9 5.09 44.21 31.75
CA ALA A 9 6.15 44.22 32.75
C ALA A 9 6.96 42.93 32.57
N ASP A 10 8.24 43.10 32.26
CA ASP A 10 9.22 42.04 32.20
C ASP A 10 9.48 41.54 33.63
N SER A 11 8.79 40.47 34.02
CA SER A 11 8.98 39.83 35.33
C SER A 11 10.32 39.09 35.34
N GLY A 12 11.15 39.40 36.34
CA GLY A 12 12.49 38.82 36.50
C GLY A 12 12.49 37.28 36.57
N PRO A 13 13.67 36.64 36.48
CA PRO A 13 13.82 35.19 36.36
C PRO A 13 13.32 34.47 37.63
N GLY A 14 12.01 34.25 37.73
CA GLY A 14 11.36 33.65 38.90
C GLY A 14 9.90 34.06 39.11
N GLU A 15 9.42 35.15 38.50
CA GLU A 15 8.01 35.55 38.64
C GLU A 15 7.13 34.89 37.57
N LEU A 16 6.14 34.13 38.03
CA LEU A 16 5.19 33.45 37.16
C LEU A 16 4.15 34.43 36.61
N PRO A 17 3.73 34.28 35.34
CA PRO A 17 2.70 35.15 34.77
C PRO A 17 1.38 35.03 35.57
N LEU A 18 0.69 36.15 35.73
CA LEU A 18 -0.60 36.26 36.43
C LEU A 18 -1.57 35.18 35.90
N GLY A 19 -2.07 34.33 36.80
CA GLY A 19 -2.94 33.19 36.47
C GLY A 19 -2.26 31.82 36.41
N THR A 20 -0.93 31.73 36.54
CA THR A 20 -0.21 30.44 36.65
C THR A 20 0.14 30.14 38.11
N THR A 21 -0.33 29.02 38.66
CA THR A 21 0.11 28.57 40.00
C THR A 21 1.49 27.92 39.91
N PRO A 22 2.33 27.99 40.97
CA PRO A 22 3.68 27.43 40.96
C PRO A 22 3.73 25.93 40.67
N ALA A 23 2.66 25.19 41.00
CA ALA A 23 2.52 23.78 40.68
C ALA A 23 2.50 23.49 39.16
N PHE A 24 1.99 24.41 38.34
CA PHE A 24 1.83 24.22 36.89
C PHE A 24 2.86 24.99 36.04
N ALA A 25 3.82 25.66 36.66
CA ALA A 25 4.83 26.49 35.99
C ALA A 25 5.58 25.76 34.85
N ASN A 26 5.80 24.45 34.99
CA ASN A 26 6.50 23.63 34.00
C ASN A 26 5.59 22.64 33.26
N MET A 27 4.28 22.70 33.47
CA MET A 27 3.33 21.72 32.94
C MET A 27 3.39 21.66 31.41
N HIS A 28 3.43 22.81 30.73
CA HIS A 28 3.50 22.85 29.27
C HIS A 28 4.81 22.25 28.72
N LYS A 29 5.94 22.41 29.43
CA LYS A 29 7.23 21.81 29.03
C LYS A 29 7.19 20.29 29.13
N TRP A 30 6.63 19.74 30.21
CA TRP A 30 6.49 18.29 30.39
C TRP A 30 5.48 17.68 29.44
N LEU A 31 4.34 18.34 29.24
CA LEU A 31 3.34 17.90 28.28
C LEU A 31 3.90 17.87 26.86
N LYS A 32 4.61 18.92 26.45
CA LYS A 32 5.26 18.97 25.14
C LYS A 32 6.28 17.84 24.96
N ARG A 33 7.08 17.54 25.99
CA ARG A 33 8.03 16.41 25.97
C ARG A 33 7.31 15.06 25.87
N GLY A 34 6.26 14.85 26.65
CA GLY A 34 5.45 13.64 26.62
C GLY A 34 4.80 13.42 25.25
N ILE A 35 4.14 14.45 24.72
CA ILE A 35 3.51 14.40 23.39
C ILE A 35 4.56 14.14 22.30
N PHE A 36 5.74 14.77 22.37
CA PHE A 36 6.80 14.54 21.39
C PHE A 36 7.28 13.08 21.39
N VAL A 37 7.43 12.48 22.57
CA VAL A 37 7.78 11.05 22.69
C VAL A 37 6.67 10.15 22.13
N CYS A 38 5.41 10.44 22.42
CA CYS A 38 4.28 9.68 21.87
C CYS A 38 4.21 9.78 20.34
N LEU A 39 4.41 10.98 19.77
CA LEU A 39 4.45 11.17 18.33
C LEU A 39 5.59 10.39 17.69
N PHE A 40 6.77 10.41 18.31
CA PHE A 40 7.93 9.65 17.81
C PHE A 40 7.67 8.13 17.86
N ALA A 41 7.05 7.64 18.93
CA ALA A 41 6.68 6.23 19.05
C ALA A 41 5.69 5.82 17.95
N LEU A 42 4.66 6.63 17.67
CA LEU A 42 3.69 6.35 16.60
C LEU A 42 4.34 6.29 15.22
N VAL A 43 5.30 7.18 14.94
CA VAL A 43 6.05 7.16 13.68
C VAL A 43 6.87 5.89 13.56
N ILE A 44 7.58 5.50 14.62
CA ILE A 44 8.35 4.25 14.64
C ILE A 44 7.43 3.04 14.43
N GLU A 45 6.34 2.95 15.19
CA GLU A 45 5.39 1.87 15.09
C GLU A 45 4.85 1.71 13.66
N GLY A 46 4.37 2.80 13.05
CA GLY A 46 3.89 2.78 11.67
C GLY A 46 5.00 2.48 10.64
N ALA A 47 6.19 3.04 10.83
CA ALA A 47 7.32 2.87 9.91
C ALA A 47 7.83 1.42 9.88
N PHE A 48 7.73 0.68 10.99
CA PHE A 48 8.13 -0.72 11.05
C PHE A 48 6.99 -1.70 10.76
N THR A 49 5.74 -1.30 10.95
CA THR A 49 4.58 -2.16 10.66
C THR A 49 4.51 -2.50 9.18
N ILE A 50 4.63 -1.53 8.27
CA ILE A 50 4.51 -1.80 6.83
C ILE A 50 5.64 -2.71 6.30
N PRO A 51 6.93 -2.47 6.59
CA PRO A 51 7.99 -3.40 6.20
C PRO A 51 7.83 -4.79 6.81
N ALA A 52 7.43 -4.89 8.10
CA ALA A 52 7.18 -6.18 8.74
C ALA A 52 6.03 -6.94 8.06
N LEU A 53 4.94 -6.26 7.74
CA LEU A 53 3.82 -6.83 6.98
C LEU A 53 4.24 -7.24 5.57
N ALA A 54 5.06 -6.44 4.89
CA ALA A 54 5.58 -6.79 3.57
C ALA A 54 6.44 -8.07 3.63
N ILE A 55 7.32 -8.21 4.63
CA ILE A 55 8.09 -9.46 4.82
C ILE A 55 7.14 -10.63 5.13
N TRP A 56 6.15 -10.44 6.00
CA TRP A 56 5.22 -11.50 6.42
C TRP A 56 4.28 -11.98 5.30
N TYR A 57 3.69 -11.07 4.54
CA TYR A 57 2.77 -11.41 3.44
C TYR A 57 3.51 -11.72 2.13
N GLY A 58 4.79 -11.36 2.03
CA GLY A 58 5.61 -11.53 0.83
C GLY A 58 5.96 -10.17 0.24
N TRP A 59 7.26 -9.91 0.08
CA TRP A 59 7.73 -8.65 -0.49
C TRP A 59 7.28 -8.57 -1.96
N PRO A 60 6.71 -7.44 -2.41
CA PRO A 60 6.32 -7.31 -3.81
C PRO A 60 7.58 -7.16 -4.67
N THR A 61 8.03 -8.27 -5.24
CA THR A 61 9.09 -8.27 -6.26
C THR A 61 8.54 -8.00 -7.66
N LEU A 62 7.24 -8.25 -7.87
CA LEU A 62 6.52 -7.96 -9.11
C LEU A 62 5.92 -6.55 -9.11
N SER A 63 5.98 -5.91 -10.27
CA SER A 63 5.24 -4.68 -10.59
C SER A 63 3.73 -4.90 -10.65
N LEU A 64 2.94 -3.83 -10.54
CA LEU A 64 1.47 -3.91 -10.63
C LEU A 64 0.99 -4.51 -11.96
N THR A 65 1.70 -4.25 -13.05
CA THR A 65 1.40 -4.80 -14.37
C THR A 65 1.68 -6.30 -14.43
N GLU A 66 2.80 -6.76 -13.88
CA GLU A 66 3.11 -8.20 -13.80
C GLU A 66 2.11 -8.92 -12.91
N ILE A 67 1.75 -8.34 -11.76
CA ILE A 67 0.71 -8.90 -10.89
C ILE A 67 -0.62 -9.03 -11.64
N CYS A 68 -0.99 -8.01 -12.42
CA CYS A 68 -2.21 -8.06 -13.24
C CYS A 68 -2.14 -9.22 -14.24
N SER A 69 -1.03 -9.36 -14.97
CA SER A 69 -0.83 -10.46 -15.91
C SER A 69 -0.90 -11.83 -15.23
N GLU A 70 -0.22 -12.00 -14.10
CA GLU A 70 -0.23 -13.26 -13.34
C GLU A 70 -1.64 -13.62 -12.85
N LEU A 71 -2.42 -12.65 -12.38
CA LEU A 71 -3.81 -12.86 -11.98
C LEU A 71 -4.70 -13.21 -13.18
N MET A 72 -4.47 -12.61 -14.35
CA MET A 72 -5.20 -12.93 -15.58
C MET A 72 -4.93 -14.37 -16.02
N LYS A 73 -3.68 -14.82 -15.95
CA LYS A 73 -3.30 -16.19 -16.28
C LYS A 73 -3.99 -17.21 -15.39
N VAL A 74 -4.10 -16.93 -14.09
CA VAL A 74 -4.86 -17.76 -13.14
C VAL A 74 -6.36 -17.74 -13.46
N ARG A 75 -6.95 -16.56 -13.63
CA ARG A 75 -8.39 -16.38 -13.90
C ARG A 75 -8.83 -17.15 -15.14
N TYR A 76 -8.06 -17.08 -16.21
CA TYR A 76 -8.38 -17.74 -17.47
C TYR A 76 -7.72 -19.10 -17.63
N SER A 77 -6.93 -19.59 -16.67
CA SER A 77 -6.17 -20.84 -16.79
C SER A 77 -5.34 -20.90 -18.10
N ASP A 78 -4.76 -19.76 -18.50
CA ASP A 78 -3.99 -19.62 -19.74
C ASP A 78 -2.76 -18.75 -19.49
N ASP A 79 -1.58 -19.34 -19.67
CA ASP A 79 -0.28 -18.73 -19.41
C ASP A 79 0.15 -17.68 -20.43
N THR A 80 -0.56 -17.58 -21.56
CA THR A 80 -0.22 -16.66 -22.66
C THR A 80 -0.87 -15.29 -22.52
N ILE A 81 -1.83 -15.13 -21.60
CA ILE A 81 -2.52 -13.85 -21.39
C ILE A 81 -1.63 -12.89 -20.61
N GLU A 82 -1.53 -11.68 -21.14
CA GLU A 82 -0.91 -10.54 -20.48
C GLU A 82 -1.96 -9.44 -20.25
N CYS A 83 -1.77 -8.65 -19.20
CA CYS A 83 -2.64 -7.54 -18.89
C CYS A 83 -2.32 -6.35 -19.80
N GLU A 84 -3.35 -5.79 -20.45
CA GLU A 84 -3.19 -4.62 -21.31
C GLU A 84 -3.10 -3.35 -20.45
N HIS A 85 -1.95 -2.67 -20.50
CA HIS A 85 -1.73 -1.41 -19.80
C HIS A 85 -1.00 -0.40 -20.71
N PRO A 86 -1.52 0.83 -20.87
CA PRO A 86 -2.75 1.39 -20.29
C PRO A 86 -4.01 0.80 -20.92
N TYR A 87 -5.11 0.77 -20.15
CA TYR A 87 -6.38 0.25 -20.62
C TYR A 87 -6.92 1.07 -21.81
N PRO A 88 -7.45 0.44 -22.87
CA PRO A 88 -8.00 1.17 -24.00
C PRO A 88 -9.17 2.05 -23.58
N LEU A 89 -9.12 3.34 -23.92
CA LEU A 89 -10.19 4.30 -23.61
C LEU A 89 -11.54 3.93 -24.25
N GLY A 90 -11.51 3.13 -25.32
CA GLY A 90 -12.69 2.64 -26.02
C GLY A 90 -13.23 1.31 -25.49
N GLY A 91 -12.74 0.81 -24.35
CA GLY A 91 -13.29 -0.36 -23.66
C GLY A 91 -14.46 -0.02 -22.73
N PRO A 92 -15.11 -1.04 -22.13
CA PRO A 92 -16.25 -0.82 -21.23
C PRO A 92 -15.86 0.13 -20.09
N PRO A 93 -16.71 1.11 -19.69
CA PRO A 93 -18.13 1.30 -20.05
C PRO A 93 -18.37 2.20 -21.28
N PHE A 94 -17.34 2.66 -21.98
CA PHE A 94 -17.44 3.66 -23.05
C PHE A 94 -17.73 3.09 -24.45
N GLY A 95 -17.77 1.77 -24.59
CA GLY A 95 -17.91 1.03 -25.85
C GLY A 95 -16.93 -0.14 -25.87
N GLY A 96 -16.85 -0.92 -26.96
CA GLY A 96 -15.80 -1.92 -27.14
C GLY A 96 -16.00 -3.27 -26.44
N GLU A 97 -15.08 -4.18 -26.76
CA GLU A 97 -15.10 -5.54 -26.23
C GLU A 97 -14.61 -5.58 -24.77
N PRO A 98 -15.19 -6.46 -23.93
CA PRO A 98 -14.74 -6.64 -22.56
C PRO A 98 -13.32 -7.23 -22.48
N GLU A 99 -12.68 -7.08 -21.32
CA GLU A 99 -11.38 -7.71 -21.05
C GLU A 99 -11.41 -9.19 -21.40
N ALA A 100 -10.50 -9.61 -22.29
CA ALA A 100 -10.38 -10.99 -22.76
C ALA A 100 -11.69 -11.57 -23.35
N ALA A 101 -12.44 -10.76 -24.12
CA ALA A 101 -13.72 -11.14 -24.73
C ALA A 101 -13.71 -12.45 -25.54
N HIS A 102 -12.57 -12.82 -26.11
CA HIS A 102 -12.43 -14.04 -26.92
C HIS A 102 -11.86 -15.22 -26.13
N GLN A 103 -11.56 -15.03 -24.85
CA GLN A 103 -10.94 -16.08 -24.06
C GLN A 103 -11.97 -17.11 -23.59
N GLN A 104 -11.69 -18.38 -23.86
CA GLN A 104 -12.58 -19.51 -23.55
C GLN A 104 -11.94 -20.57 -22.66
N THR A 105 -10.71 -20.33 -22.19
CA THR A 105 -9.95 -21.24 -21.34
C THR A 105 -10.37 -21.19 -19.86
N ALA A 106 -11.16 -20.19 -19.46
CA ALA A 106 -11.69 -20.08 -18.10
C ALA A 106 -12.51 -21.32 -17.74
N ARG A 107 -12.26 -21.86 -16.54
CA ARG A 107 -12.88 -23.11 -16.06
C ARG A 107 -14.08 -22.85 -15.14
N ASP A 108 -14.44 -21.58 -14.94
CA ASP A 108 -15.45 -21.15 -13.97
C ASP A 108 -16.85 -21.62 -14.36
N GLN A 109 -17.64 -21.99 -13.35
CA GLN A 109 -19.01 -22.43 -13.57
C GLN A 109 -19.93 -21.21 -13.55
N TRP A 110 -20.49 -20.89 -14.71
CA TRP A 110 -21.44 -19.79 -14.87
C TRP A 110 -22.84 -20.20 -14.40
N GLY A 111 -23.49 -19.34 -13.63
CA GLY A 111 -24.83 -19.55 -13.09
C GLY A 111 -25.38 -18.30 -12.42
N VAL A 112 -26.50 -18.42 -11.70
CA VAL A 112 -27.05 -17.32 -10.90
C VAL A 112 -26.07 -16.89 -9.80
N GLN A 113 -25.30 -17.85 -9.27
CA GLN A 113 -24.15 -17.62 -8.40
C GLN A 113 -22.95 -18.30 -9.06
N PRO A 114 -22.09 -17.53 -9.77
CA PRO A 114 -20.94 -18.11 -10.44
C PRO A 114 -19.96 -18.68 -9.41
N GLU A 115 -19.48 -19.90 -9.64
CA GLU A 115 -18.51 -20.55 -8.78
C GLU A 115 -17.12 -20.48 -9.41
N PRO A 116 -16.14 -19.84 -8.74
CA PRO A 116 -14.77 -19.79 -9.21
C PRO A 116 -14.14 -21.18 -9.12
N SER A 117 -13.53 -21.61 -10.21
CA SER A 117 -12.85 -22.90 -10.36
C SER A 117 -11.32 -22.80 -10.29
N TYR A 118 -10.79 -21.57 -10.24
CA TYR A 118 -9.36 -21.35 -10.11
C TYR A 118 -8.85 -21.83 -8.75
N GLU A 119 -7.63 -22.38 -8.72
CA GLU A 119 -6.98 -22.73 -7.47
C GLU A 119 -6.77 -21.48 -6.61
N ARG A 120 -7.00 -21.58 -5.29
CA ARG A 120 -6.73 -20.47 -4.37
C ARG A 120 -5.23 -20.25 -4.27
N ILE A 121 -4.71 -19.33 -5.07
CA ILE A 121 -3.28 -19.03 -5.12
C ILE A 121 -2.99 -17.81 -4.23
N GLY A 122 -2.03 -17.97 -3.31
CA GLY A 122 -1.52 -16.86 -2.49
C GLY A 122 -0.48 -16.02 -3.25
N PHE A 123 -0.22 -14.79 -2.80
CA PHE A 123 0.73 -13.90 -3.50
C PHE A 123 2.13 -14.48 -3.65
N ARG A 124 2.67 -15.10 -2.60
CA ARG A 124 3.99 -15.77 -2.66
C ARG A 124 4.04 -16.91 -3.67
N GLU A 125 2.92 -17.60 -3.84
CA GLU A 125 2.80 -18.67 -4.83
C GLU A 125 2.78 -18.09 -6.25
N LEU A 126 2.08 -16.97 -6.49
CA LEU A 126 2.14 -16.27 -7.78
C LEU A 126 3.57 -15.89 -8.15
N ILE A 127 4.35 -15.34 -7.21
CA ILE A 127 5.76 -14.99 -7.45
C ILE A 127 6.56 -16.23 -7.84
N ARG A 128 6.40 -17.33 -7.10
CA ARG A 128 7.10 -18.58 -7.37
C ARG A 128 6.79 -19.10 -8.78
N ILE A 129 5.51 -19.16 -9.15
CA ILE A 129 5.08 -19.62 -10.48
C ILE A 129 5.68 -18.73 -11.58
N HIS A 130 5.70 -17.41 -11.36
CA HIS A 130 6.30 -16.47 -12.30
C HIS A 130 7.82 -16.69 -12.46
N GLU A 131 8.57 -16.79 -11.36
CA GLU A 131 10.02 -17.02 -11.37
C GLU A 131 10.40 -18.38 -11.99
N GLU A 132 9.65 -19.43 -11.67
CA GLU A 132 9.85 -20.76 -12.26
C GLU A 132 9.68 -20.74 -13.79
N ARG A 133 8.68 -19.99 -14.29
CA ARG A 133 8.48 -19.82 -15.73
C ARG A 133 9.60 -19.04 -16.40
N LEU A 134 10.07 -17.95 -15.80
CA LEU A 134 11.22 -17.21 -16.32
C LEU A 134 12.47 -18.10 -16.39
N ALA A 135 12.71 -18.91 -15.36
CA ALA A 135 13.83 -19.85 -15.34
C ALA A 135 13.71 -20.90 -16.45
N GLN A 136 12.51 -21.45 -16.69
CA GLN A 136 12.26 -22.39 -17.78
C GLN A 136 12.47 -21.75 -19.16
N GLN A 137 11.97 -20.53 -19.37
CA GLN A 137 12.17 -19.80 -20.63
C GLN A 137 13.64 -19.51 -20.88
N GLN A 138 14.39 -19.08 -19.86
CA GLN A 138 15.83 -18.86 -19.96
C GLN A 138 16.59 -20.15 -20.29
N ALA A 139 16.24 -21.27 -19.65
CA ALA A 139 16.84 -22.56 -19.95
C ALA A 139 16.55 -23.04 -21.38
N GLN A 140 15.33 -22.82 -21.88
CA GLN A 140 14.95 -23.15 -23.27
C GLN A 140 15.71 -22.28 -24.29
N ASN A 141 15.86 -20.98 -24.00
CA ASN A 141 16.60 -20.06 -24.86
C ASN A 141 18.12 -20.32 -24.83
N ALA A 142 18.68 -20.75 -23.70
CA ALA A 142 20.10 -21.11 -23.59
C ALA A 142 20.44 -22.47 -24.24
N GLY A 143 19.44 -23.34 -24.44
CA GLY A 143 19.57 -24.64 -25.10
C GLY A 143 19.31 -24.64 -26.61
N HIS A 144 18.89 -23.51 -27.19
CA HIS A 144 18.74 -23.32 -28.64
C HIS A 144 20.01 -22.65 -29.21
N PRO A 145 20.88 -23.38 -29.94
CA PRO A 145 22.03 -22.80 -30.63
C PRO A 145 21.62 -21.94 -31.85
#